data_AF-A0A836Q2G9-F1
#
_entry.id   AF-A0A836Q2G9-F1
#
_cell.length_a   1.000
_cell.length_b   1.000
_cell.length_c   1.000
_cell.angle_alpha   90.00
_cell.angle_beta   90.00
_cell.angle_gamma   90.00
#
_symmetry.space_group_name_H-M   'P 1'
#
loop_
_entity.id
_entity.type
_entity.pdbx_description
1 polymer ?
#
loop_
_entity_poly.entity_id
_entity_poly.type
_entity_poly.pdbx_seq_one_letter_code
_entity_poly.pdbx_strand_id
1 'polypeptide(L)' 'HRGTGIAQSLMNTAIEWCESKGIKQIYLGTTARMFAAHRFYEKNGFVELTNAELPPNFPVVSVDTKFYYRDIK' A
#
# COMPACT_ATOMS: atom_id res chain seq x y z
N HIS A 1 -13.15 16.50 1.23
CA HIS A 1 -12.81 15.40 2.15
C HIS A 1 -11.30 15.14 2.34
N ARG A 2 -10.37 15.91 1.76
CA ARG A 2 -8.95 15.78 2.12
C ARG A 2 -8.71 16.47 3.47
N GLY A 3 -7.91 15.86 4.35
CA GLY A 3 -7.55 16.45 5.66
C GLY A 3 -8.45 16.07 6.84
N THR A 4 -9.46 15.21 6.67
CA THR A 4 -10.38 14.79 7.75
C THR A 4 -9.94 13.51 8.48
N GLY A 5 -8.77 12.96 8.16
CA GLY A 5 -8.26 11.72 8.76
C GLY A 5 -8.87 10.42 8.21
N ILE A 6 -9.87 10.48 7.32
CA ILE A 6 -10.57 9.29 6.80
C ILE A 6 -9.60 8.28 6.17
N ALA A 7 -8.66 8.75 5.32
CA ALA A 7 -7.68 7.86 4.70
C ALA A 7 -6.83 7.12 5.74
N GLN A 8 -6.43 7.80 6.81
CA GLN A 8 -5.67 7.20 7.90
C GLN A 8 -6.51 6.18 8.67
N SER A 9 -7.78 6.49 8.95
CA SER A 9 -8.70 5.54 9.60
C SER A 9 -8.87 4.28 8.77
N LEU A 10 -9.09 4.42 7.45
CA LEU A 10 -9.24 3.27 6.55
C LEU A 10 -7.96 2.41 6.50
N MET A 11 -6.79 3.05 6.43
CA MET A 11 -5.51 2.34 6.44
C MET A 11 -5.30 1.56 7.75
N ASN A 12 -5.57 2.19 8.90
CA ASN A 12 -5.46 1.53 10.20
C ASN A 12 -6.41 0.32 10.28
N THR A 13 -7.69 0.50 9.92
CA THR A 13 -8.66 -0.59 9.93
C THR A 13 -8.26 -1.74 9.01
N ALA A 14 -7.70 -1.44 7.83
CA ALA A 14 -7.23 -2.47 6.90
C ALA A 14 -6.04 -3.25 7.48
N ILE A 15 -5.07 -2.58 8.10
CA ILE A 15 -3.90 -3.21 8.73
C ILE A 15 -4.33 -4.08 9.91
N GLU A 16 -5.16 -3.54 10.80
CA GLU A 16 -5.68 -4.28 11.96
C GLU A 16 -6.42 -5.55 11.52
N TRP A 17 -7.22 -5.45 10.45
CA TRP A 17 -7.90 -6.61 9.89
C TRP A 17 -6.90 -7.64 9.35
N CYS A 18 -5.89 -7.21 8.59
CA CYS A 18 -4.84 -8.10 8.07
C CYS A 18 -4.08 -8.81 9.19
N GLU A 19 -3.68 -8.08 10.24
CA GLU A 19 -3.00 -8.64 11.42
C GLU A 19 -3.89 -9.65 12.14
N SER A 20 -5.20 -9.38 12.28
CA SER A 20 -6.16 -10.32 12.86
C SER A 20 -6.31 -11.63 12.06
N LYS A 21 -5.95 -11.62 10.78
CA LYS A 21 -5.96 -12.79 9.89
C LYS A 21 -4.59 -13.45 9.75
N GLY A 22 -3.57 -12.95 10.45
CA GLY A 22 -2.20 -13.45 10.35
C GLY A 22 -1.52 -13.13 9.02
N ILE A 23 -2.05 -12.18 8.24
CA ILE A 23 -1.41 -11.70 7.02
C ILE A 23 -0.19 -10.88 7.43
N LYS A 24 0.96 -11.15 6.80
CA LYS A 24 2.26 -10.55 7.18
C LYS A 24 2.72 -9.43 6.27
N GLN A 25 2.17 -9.35 5.06
CA GLN A 25 2.67 -8.45 4.03
C GLN A 25 1.51 -7.87 3.25
N ILE A 26 1.57 -6.55 3.02
CA ILE A 26 0.64 -5.83 2.17
C ILE A 26 1.43 -5.29 0.98
N TYR A 27 0.92 -5.56 -0.22
CA TYR A 27 1.43 -5.03 -1.48
C TYR A 27 0.36 -4.17 -2.14
N LEU A 28 0.75 -3.09 -2.80
CA LEU A 28 -0.16 -2.27 -3.59
C LEU A 28 0.49 -1.73 -4.86
N GLY A 29 -0.31 -1.60 -5.90
CA GLY A 29 0.00 -0.89 -7.14
C GLY A 29 -0.63 0.50 -7.13
N THR A 30 0.03 1.46 -7.76
CA THR A 30 -0.49 2.82 -7.96
C THR A 30 0.09 3.44 -9.23
N THR A 31 -0.39 4.63 -9.58
CA THR A 31 0.15 5.39 -10.72
C THR A 31 1.18 6.43 -10.26
N ALA A 32 2.20 6.68 -11.07
CA ALA A 32 3.22 7.69 -10.79
C ALA A 32 2.67 9.13 -10.65
N ARG A 33 1.42 9.38 -11.08
CA ARG A 33 0.77 10.70 -11.00
C ARG A 33 0.16 10.98 -9.62
N MET A 34 0.00 9.97 -8.75
CA MET A 34 -0.69 10.11 -7.46
C MET A 34 0.24 10.48 -6.29
N PHE A 35 0.95 11.60 -6.39
CA PHE A 35 1.96 12.03 -5.41
C PHE A 35 1.49 12.12 -3.95
N ALA A 36 0.22 12.49 -3.73
CA ALA A 36 -0.35 12.54 -2.37
C ALA A 36 -0.53 11.13 -1.79
N ALA A 37 -0.83 10.13 -2.63
CA ALA A 37 -0.95 8.75 -2.22
C ALA A 37 0.43 8.16 -1.89
N HIS A 38 1.45 8.44 -2.72
CA HIS A 38 2.84 8.02 -2.46
C HIS A 38 3.32 8.45 -1.07
N ARG A 39 3.23 9.75 -0.78
CA ARG A 39 3.56 10.30 0.55
C ARG A 39 2.72 9.69 1.67
N PHE A 40 1.46 9.37 1.40
CA PHE A 40 0.58 8.73 2.38
C PHE A 40 1.02 7.29 2.67
N TYR A 41 1.40 6.52 1.66
CA TYR A 41 1.91 5.16 1.81
C TYR A 41 3.24 5.17 2.58
N GLU A 42 4.19 6.02 2.17
CA GLU A 42 5.50 6.17 2.82
C GLU A 42 5.37 6.56 4.30
N LYS A 43 4.48 7.53 4.60
CA LYS A 43 4.17 7.90 6.00
C LYS A 43 3.56 6.74 6.79
N ASN A 44 2.87 5.83 6.13
CA ASN A 44 2.28 4.62 6.72
C ASN A 44 3.22 3.41 6.67
N GLY A 45 4.54 3.62 6.51
CA GLY A 45 5.53 2.55 6.61
C GLY A 45 5.60 1.63 5.40
N PHE A 46 5.00 2.02 4.27
CA PHE A 46 5.25 1.35 3.02
C PHE A 46 6.55 1.83 2.40
N VAL A 47 7.25 0.93 1.72
CA VAL A 47 8.46 1.23 0.95
C VAL A 47 8.24 0.87 -0.51
N GLU A 48 8.84 1.64 -1.40
CA GLU A 48 8.68 1.46 -2.85
C GLU A 48 9.36 0.17 -3.31
N LEU A 49 8.72 -0.53 -4.25
CA LEU A 49 9.26 -1.70 -4.94
C LEU A 49 9.40 -1.43 -6.42
N THR A 50 10.41 -2.07 -7.00
CA THR A 50 10.49 -2.29 -8.44
C THR A 50 9.59 -3.45 -8.87
N ASN A 51 9.23 -3.49 -10.15
CA ASN A 51 8.46 -4.62 -10.71
C ASN A 51 9.13 -5.98 -10.48
N ALA A 52 10.46 -6.04 -10.41
CA ALA A 52 11.21 -7.28 -10.24
C ALA A 52 11.12 -7.85 -8.82
N GLU A 53 10.74 -7.04 -7.84
CA GLU A 53 10.62 -7.42 -6.42
C GLU A 53 9.20 -7.85 -6.05
N LEU A 54 8.24 -7.73 -6.97
CA LEU A 54 6.88 -8.17 -6.75
C LEU A 54 6.81 -9.70 -6.61
N PRO A 55 5.95 -10.22 -5.72
CA PRO A 55 5.65 -11.64 -5.68
C PRO A 55 5.14 -12.11 -7.06
N PRO A 56 5.51 -13.32 -7.53
CA PRO A 56 5.09 -13.82 -8.84
C PRO A 56 3.57 -13.86 -9.07
N ASN A 57 2.80 -13.96 -7.99
CA ASN A 57 1.34 -14.03 -8.02
C ASN A 57 0.66 -12.68 -7.76
N PHE A 58 1.41 -11.57 -7.73
CA PHE A 58 0.84 -10.25 -7.53
C PHE A 58 0.05 -9.82 -8.79
N PRO A 59 -1.25 -9.50 -8.68
CA PRO A 59 -2.06 -9.11 -9.83
C PRO A 59 -1.74 -7.67 -10.25
N VAL A 60 -0.77 -7.49 -11.13
CA VAL A 60 -0.44 -6.18 -11.71
C VAL A 60 -1.56 -5.74 -12.66
N VAL A 61 -2.14 -4.57 -12.41
CA VAL A 61 -3.10 -3.96 -13.34
C VAL A 61 -2.31 -3.07 -14.32
N SER A 62 -2.71 -3.02 -15.59
CA SER A 62 -1.97 -2.32 -16.67
C SER A 62 -1.73 -0.83 -16.43
N VAL A 63 -2.48 -0.20 -15.53
CA VAL A 63 -2.32 1.21 -15.16
C VAL A 63 -1.30 1.45 -14.06
N ASP A 64 -0.90 0.39 -13.35
CA ASP A 64 0.07 0.49 -12.25
C ASP A 64 1.46 0.75 -12.80
N THR A 65 2.08 1.81 -12.29
CA THR A 65 3.42 2.28 -12.71
C THR A 65 4.36 2.49 -11.51
N LYS A 66 3.85 2.32 -10.29
CA LYS A 66 4.63 2.28 -9.04
C LYS A 66 4.04 1.24 -8.10
N PHE A 67 4.90 0.60 -7.32
CA PHE A 67 4.51 -0.44 -6.37
C PHE A 67 5.09 -0.16 -5.00
N TYR A 68 4.40 -0.62 -3.97
CA TYR A 68 4.83 -0.45 -2.59
C TYR A 68 4.56 -1.74 -1.80
N TYR A 69 5.35 -1.98 -0.76
CA TYR A 69 5.10 -3.05 0.20
C TYR A 69 5.28 -2.59 1.64
N ARG A 70 4.65 -3.31 2.56
CA ARG A 70 4.85 -3.15 4.00
C ARG A 70 4.73 -4.50 4.71
N ASP A 71 5.67 -4.79 5.59
CA ASP A 71 5.55 -5.85 6.59
C ASP A 71 4.65 -5.39 7.77
N ILE A 72 3.77 -6.29 8.22
CA ILE A 72 2.83 -6.08 9.33
C ILE A 72 2.90 -7.27 10.31
N LYS A 73 2.42 -7.07 11.54
CA LYS A 73 2.76 -7.96 12.67
C LYS A 73 2.12 -9.34 12.65
#